data_AF-A0A9D8SNI0-F1
#
_entry.id   AF-A0A9D8SNI0-F1
#
_cell.length_a   1.000
_cell.length_b   1.000
_cell.length_c   1.000
_cell.angle_alpha   90.00
_cell.angle_beta   90.00
_cell.angle_gamma   90.00
#
_symmetry.space_group_name_H-M   'P 1'
#
loop_
_entity.id
_entity.type
_entity.pdbx_description
1 polymer ?
#
loop_
_entity_poly.entity_id
_entity_poly.type
_entity_poly.pdbx_seq_one_letter_code
_entity_poly.pdbx_strand_id
1 'polypeptide(L)'
;PIDETVQKNVITRCLGVSPDVRVDIEGPMPIQQGDIFLLCSDGLCGQFEGKEADMGRILSILPLPEATQGLVDLANLYGGPDNITVTTVKYLGPQQAVKKNGEAEPVAPAAQTQMPRPAVPVWIWNLLAGTGLLLFLGLILLGFWPMLGLVLAVPGAAGAGFAAFRIFGRKPLKPFSRRSGKGPYRSYSAECDAEFCLNLRKTFSELRSGAVGQGVTELQEAEKLARTANRALEEKKFDESAKHFVLAISSVWRALAG
;
A
#
# COMPACT_ATOMS: atom_id res chain seq x y z
N PRO A 1 -21.81 13.44 -23.28
CA PRO A 1 -20.67 14.35 -23.50
C PRO A 1 -20.00 14.67 -22.16
N ILE A 2 -18.93 13.94 -21.82
CA ILE A 2 -18.09 14.30 -20.69
C ILE A 2 -17.19 15.42 -21.21
N ASP A 3 -17.26 16.55 -20.53
CA ASP A 3 -16.65 17.84 -20.83
C ASP A 3 -15.14 17.72 -21.16
N GLU A 4 -14.74 18.24 -22.32
CA GLU A 4 -13.36 18.24 -22.85
C GLU A 4 -12.40 19.18 -22.08
N THR A 5 -12.80 19.74 -20.94
CA THR A 5 -12.03 20.80 -20.23
C THR A 5 -11.56 20.46 -18.82
N VAL A 6 -11.78 19.24 -18.31
CA VAL A 6 -11.26 18.88 -16.98
C VAL A 6 -9.74 18.77 -17.02
N GLN A 7 -9.06 19.72 -16.37
CA GLN A 7 -7.62 19.69 -16.18
C GLN A 7 -7.20 18.38 -15.51
N LYS A 8 -6.16 17.72 -16.06
CA LYS A 8 -5.62 16.43 -15.61
C LYS A 8 -5.30 16.37 -14.09
N ASN A 9 -5.05 17.53 -13.47
CA ASN A 9 -4.57 17.64 -12.09
C ASN A 9 -5.66 18.03 -11.08
N VAL A 10 -6.94 18.00 -11.45
CA VAL A 10 -8.03 18.32 -10.50
C VAL A 10 -8.32 17.11 -9.61
N ILE A 11 -7.91 17.19 -8.35
CA ILE A 11 -8.19 16.17 -7.33
C ILE A 11 -9.63 16.31 -6.85
N THR A 12 -10.43 15.26 -7.02
CA THR A 12 -11.87 15.25 -6.64
C THR A 12 -12.15 14.73 -5.23
N ARG A 13 -11.17 14.08 -4.59
CA ARG A 13 -11.24 13.58 -3.21
C ARG A 13 -9.89 13.73 -2.52
N CYS A 14 -9.85 14.38 -1.37
CA CYS A 14 -8.68 14.49 -0.52
C CYS A 14 -9.09 14.59 0.95
N LEU A 15 -8.13 14.35 1.85
CA LEU A 15 -8.33 14.57 3.28
C LEU A 15 -8.38 16.07 3.59
N GLY A 16 -9.25 16.47 4.51
CA GLY A 16 -9.30 17.84 5.05
C GLY A 16 -10.34 18.79 4.45
N VAL A 17 -11.00 18.43 3.34
CA VAL A 17 -12.05 19.28 2.72
C VAL A 17 -13.46 18.94 3.21
N SER A 18 -13.72 17.68 3.54
CA SER A 18 -15.00 17.17 4.02
C SER A 18 -14.79 16.39 5.32
N PRO A 19 -15.77 16.39 6.25
CA PRO A 19 -15.70 15.58 7.47
C PRO A 19 -15.60 14.07 7.16
N ASP A 20 -16.17 13.65 6.03
CA ASP A 20 -16.10 12.29 5.53
C ASP A 20 -15.29 12.23 4.24
N VAL A 21 -14.37 11.27 4.16
CA VAL A 21 -13.63 10.92 2.95
C VAL A 21 -14.01 9.52 2.48
N ARG A 22 -14.29 9.37 1.18
CA ARG A 22 -14.48 8.05 0.57
C ARG A 22 -13.13 7.52 0.13
N VAL A 23 -12.62 6.52 0.84
CA VAL A 23 -11.37 5.82 0.52
C VAL A 23 -11.67 4.61 -0.37
N ASP A 24 -10.88 4.44 -1.42
CA ASP A 24 -10.95 3.25 -2.25
C ASP A 24 -10.15 2.13 -1.56
N ILE A 25 -10.80 0.98 -1.35
CA ILE A 25 -10.20 -0.20 -0.74
C ILE A 25 -10.21 -1.31 -1.78
N GLU A 26 -9.03 -1.81 -2.11
CA GLU A 26 -8.85 -2.91 -3.06
C GLU A 26 -8.23 -4.13 -2.39
N GLY A 27 -8.50 -5.32 -2.96
CA GLY A 27 -7.95 -6.59 -2.49
C GLY A 27 -8.96 -7.49 -1.75
N PRO A 28 -8.48 -8.60 -1.15
CA PRO A 28 -7.09 -9.02 -1.08
C PRO A 28 -6.58 -9.50 -2.45
N MET A 29 -5.33 -9.18 -2.76
CA MET A 29 -4.63 -9.68 -3.95
C MET A 29 -3.68 -10.80 -3.52
N PRO A 30 -3.55 -11.89 -4.31
CA PRO A 30 -2.51 -12.88 -4.04
C PRO A 30 -1.14 -12.21 -4.19
N ILE A 31 -0.25 -12.43 -3.22
CA ILE A 31 1.12 -11.91 -3.22
C ILE A 31 2.06 -13.11 -3.31
N GLN A 32 3.09 -13.01 -4.14
CA GLN A 32 4.14 -14.01 -4.32
C GLN A 32 5.47 -13.50 -3.79
N GLN A 33 6.29 -14.42 -3.27
CA GLN A 33 7.65 -14.09 -2.85
C GLN A 33 8.41 -13.46 -4.04
N GLY A 34 9.02 -12.30 -3.79
CA GLY A 34 9.70 -11.52 -4.80
C GLY A 34 8.89 -10.32 -5.31
N ASP A 35 7.58 -10.25 -5.05
CA ASP A 35 6.73 -9.12 -5.44
C ASP A 35 7.28 -7.80 -4.87
N ILE A 36 7.30 -6.77 -5.72
CA ILE A 36 7.72 -5.42 -5.36
C ILE A 36 6.53 -4.49 -5.53
N PHE A 37 6.18 -3.79 -4.46
CA PHE A 37 5.19 -2.73 -4.45
C PHE A 37 5.88 -1.38 -4.53
N LEU A 38 5.42 -0.53 -5.44
CA LEU A 38 5.84 0.85 -5.60
C LEU A 38 4.65 1.76 -5.30
N LEU A 39 4.76 2.57 -4.25
CA LEU A 39 3.85 3.67 -3.99
C LEU A 39 4.59 4.96 -4.34
N CYS A 40 3.94 5.84 -5.11
CA CYS A 40 4.56 7.09 -5.52
C CYS A 40 3.52 8.23 -5.67
N SER A 41 4.00 9.47 -5.58
CA SER A 41 3.22 10.66 -5.97
C SER A 41 3.12 10.78 -7.50
N ASP A 42 2.21 11.64 -7.95
CA ASP A 42 2.11 12.09 -9.34
C ASP A 42 3.39 12.75 -9.87
N GLY A 43 4.18 13.38 -8.98
CA GLY A 43 5.54 13.83 -9.28
C GLY A 43 6.45 12.74 -9.87
N LEU A 44 6.30 11.47 -9.48
CA LEU A 44 7.02 10.36 -10.12
C LEU A 44 6.30 9.89 -11.38
N CYS A 45 5.06 9.41 -11.24
CA CYS A 45 4.40 8.67 -12.32
C CYS A 45 4.06 9.56 -13.53
N GLY A 46 3.91 10.87 -13.33
CA GLY A 46 3.77 11.85 -14.42
C GLY A 46 5.01 11.92 -15.32
N GLN A 47 6.21 11.73 -14.77
CA GLN A 47 7.47 11.73 -15.55
C GLN A 47 7.70 10.43 -16.33
N PHE A 48 6.98 9.37 -15.96
CA PHE A 48 7.02 8.06 -16.60
C PHE A 48 5.80 7.80 -17.51
N GLU A 49 4.97 8.82 -17.80
CA GLU A 49 3.84 8.67 -18.72
C GLU A 49 4.33 8.25 -20.13
N GLY A 50 3.75 7.19 -20.67
CA GLY A 50 4.17 6.60 -21.95
C GLY A 50 5.40 5.69 -21.86
N LYS A 51 5.98 5.53 -20.67
CA LYS A 51 7.13 4.65 -20.38
C LYS A 51 6.95 3.90 -19.05
N GLU A 52 5.72 3.55 -18.70
CA GLU A 52 5.39 2.97 -17.40
C GLU A 52 6.13 1.64 -17.11
N ALA A 53 6.46 0.88 -18.17
CA ALA A 53 7.25 -0.34 -18.07
C ALA A 53 8.66 -0.12 -17.49
N ASP A 54 9.23 1.07 -17.68
CA ASP A 54 10.58 1.41 -17.21
C ASP A 54 10.66 1.38 -15.68
N MET A 55 9.58 1.74 -14.98
CA MET A 55 9.54 1.64 -13.52
C MET A 55 9.72 0.19 -13.06
N GLY A 56 9.03 -0.75 -13.70
CA GLY A 56 9.16 -2.19 -13.41
C GLY A 56 10.54 -2.74 -13.77
N ARG A 57 11.10 -2.31 -14.92
CA ARG A 57 12.44 -2.70 -15.39
C ARG A 57 13.52 -2.30 -14.38
N ILE A 58 13.44 -1.09 -13.84
CA ILE A 58 14.43 -0.58 -12.87
C ILE A 58 14.32 -1.33 -11.54
N LEU A 59 13.10 -1.59 -11.07
CA LEU A 59 12.86 -2.32 -9.82
C LEU A 59 13.30 -3.79 -9.88
N SER A 60 13.35 -4.41 -11.06
CA SER A 60 13.71 -5.82 -11.21
C SER A 60 15.23 -6.05 -11.27
N ILE A 61 16.01 -5.07 -11.75
CA ILE A 61 17.46 -5.23 -12.02
C ILE A 61 18.39 -4.70 -10.92
N LEU A 62 17.86 -3.90 -9.98
CA LEU A 62 18.62 -3.26 -8.91
C LEU A 62 18.10 -3.67 -7.52
N PRO A 63 18.96 -3.64 -6.48
CA PRO A 63 18.46 -3.72 -5.11
C PRO A 63 17.57 -2.51 -4.80
N LEU A 64 16.60 -2.69 -3.90
CA LEU A 64 15.50 -1.73 -3.69
C LEU A 64 15.98 -0.29 -3.39
N PRO A 65 17.00 -0.05 -2.55
CA PRO A 65 17.48 1.30 -2.29
C PRO A 65 18.02 1.98 -3.55
N GLU A 66 18.88 1.32 -4.33
CA GLU A 66 19.41 1.89 -5.57
C GLU A 66 18.33 2.05 -6.64
N ALA A 67 17.40 1.08 -6.76
CA ALA A 67 16.28 1.18 -7.69
C ALA A 67 15.38 2.37 -7.36
N THR A 68 15.05 2.56 -6.09
CA THR A 68 14.19 3.66 -5.62
C THR A 68 14.86 5.01 -5.89
N GLN A 69 16.15 5.14 -5.58
CA GLN A 69 16.90 6.36 -5.86
C GLN A 69 17.01 6.61 -7.37
N GLY A 70 17.29 5.56 -8.16
CA GLY A 70 17.39 5.66 -9.61
C GLY A 70 16.09 6.12 -10.28
N LEU A 71 14.92 5.70 -9.76
CA LEU A 71 13.62 6.20 -10.23
C LEU A 71 13.45 7.70 -9.96
N VAL A 72 13.86 8.17 -8.78
CA VAL A 72 13.80 9.59 -8.41
C VAL A 72 14.76 10.41 -9.26
N ASP A 73 16.01 9.95 -9.44
CA ASP A 73 17.01 10.63 -10.26
C ASP A 73 16.54 10.75 -11.72
N LEU A 74 15.97 9.68 -12.30
CA LEU A 74 15.42 9.70 -13.64
C LEU A 74 14.20 10.63 -13.78
N ALA A 75 13.31 10.65 -12.79
CA ALA A 75 12.17 11.57 -12.81
C ALA A 75 12.60 13.04 -12.73
N ASN A 76 13.63 13.35 -11.93
CA ASN A 76 14.23 14.69 -11.92
C ASN A 76 14.85 15.04 -13.27
N LEU A 77 15.54 14.09 -13.91
CA LEU A 77 16.12 14.28 -15.25
C LEU A 77 15.08 14.49 -16.34
N TYR A 78 13.89 13.92 -16.19
CA TYR A 78 12.77 14.13 -17.11
C TYR A 78 12.07 15.48 -16.91
N GLY A 79 12.48 16.27 -15.91
CA GLY A 79 12.07 17.66 -15.71
C GLY A 79 11.67 17.99 -14.28
N GLY A 80 11.25 17.00 -13.49
CA GLY A 80 10.93 17.14 -12.06
C GLY A 80 10.08 18.37 -11.68
N PRO A 81 8.92 18.63 -12.30
CA PRO A 81 8.14 19.85 -12.07
C PRO A 81 7.40 19.89 -10.73
N ASP A 82 7.37 18.77 -9.99
CA ASP A 82 6.62 18.62 -8.74
C ASP A 82 7.41 17.75 -7.73
N ASN A 83 6.97 17.77 -6.47
CA ASN A 83 7.56 16.98 -5.40
C ASN A 83 7.42 15.47 -5.66
N ILE A 84 8.56 14.79 -5.64
CA ILE A 84 8.63 13.35 -5.87
C ILE A 84 8.71 12.63 -4.52
N THR A 85 7.70 11.81 -4.22
CA THR A 85 7.71 10.89 -3.07
C THR A 85 7.60 9.46 -3.57
N VAL A 86 8.46 8.57 -3.10
CA VAL A 86 8.50 7.17 -3.50
C VAL A 86 8.69 6.26 -2.29
N THR A 87 7.98 5.14 -2.25
CA THR A 87 8.17 4.07 -1.27
C THR A 87 8.11 2.73 -1.97
N THR A 88 9.11 1.89 -1.73
CA THR A 88 9.19 0.53 -2.27
C THR A 88 9.15 -0.51 -1.17
N VAL A 89 8.43 -1.61 -1.41
CA VAL A 89 8.32 -2.74 -0.48
C VAL A 89 8.49 -4.02 -1.25
N LYS A 90 9.45 -4.87 -0.86
CA LYS A 90 9.63 -6.21 -1.43
C LYS A 90 9.11 -7.26 -0.46
N TYR A 91 8.18 -8.10 -0.93
CA TYR A 91 7.71 -9.23 -0.16
C TYR A 91 8.71 -10.38 -0.25
N LEU A 92 9.35 -10.70 0.87
CA LEU A 92 10.38 -11.76 0.95
C LEU A 92 9.80 -13.15 1.22
N GLY A 93 8.47 -13.29 1.22
CA GLY A 93 7.78 -14.52 1.61
C GLY A 93 7.39 -14.53 3.09
N PRO A 94 6.70 -15.59 3.54
CA PRO A 94 6.37 -15.75 4.95
C PRO A 94 7.67 -15.82 5.75
N GLN A 95 7.85 -14.88 6.68
CA GLN A 95 8.94 -14.98 7.65
C GLN A 95 8.68 -16.22 8.50
N GLN A 96 9.46 -17.29 8.26
CA GLN A 96 9.63 -18.29 9.30
C GLN A 96 10.33 -17.57 10.45
N ALA A 97 9.59 -17.31 11.53
CA ALA A 97 10.20 -16.88 12.77
C ALA A 97 11.21 -17.96 13.12
N VAL A 98 12.51 -17.69 12.92
CA VAL A 98 13.58 -18.55 13.41
C VAL A 98 13.51 -18.44 14.93
N LYS A 99 12.66 -19.25 15.54
CA LYS A 99 12.77 -19.60 16.95
C LYS A 99 14.13 -20.28 17.08
N LYS A 100 14.91 -19.88 18.09
CA LYS A 100 16.26 -20.40 18.37
C LYS A 100 16.36 -21.94 18.52
N ASN A 101 15.25 -22.68 18.45
CA ASN A 101 15.18 -24.12 18.58
C ASN A 101 14.38 -24.73 17.41
N GLY A 102 15.00 -24.88 16.23
CA GLY A 102 14.83 -25.98 15.26
C GLY A 102 13.47 -26.42 14.71
N GLU A 103 12.32 -25.95 15.19
CA GLU A 103 11.00 -26.42 14.74
C GLU A 103 10.18 -25.27 14.17
N ALA A 104 10.01 -25.31 12.84
CA ALA A 104 9.20 -24.35 12.10
C ALA A 104 7.74 -24.83 12.06
N GLU A 105 6.90 -24.27 12.94
CA GLU A 105 5.45 -24.25 12.70
C GLU A 105 5.12 -23.05 11.80
N PRO A 106 4.23 -23.22 10.79
CA PRO A 106 3.76 -22.10 10.00
C PRO A 106 3.05 -21.11 10.92
N VAL A 107 3.55 -19.87 10.97
CA VAL A 107 2.85 -18.77 11.61
C VAL A 107 1.56 -18.56 10.82
N ALA A 108 0.46 -19.13 11.30
CA ALA A 108 -0.87 -18.79 10.82
C ALA A 108 -0.98 -17.25 10.85
N PRO A 109 -1.49 -16.60 9.78
CA PRO A 109 -1.60 -15.15 9.74
C PRO A 109 -2.29 -14.71 11.03
N ALA A 110 -1.61 -13.83 11.78
CA ALA A 110 -2.06 -13.38 13.08
C ALA A 110 -3.56 -13.13 13.00
N ALA A 111 -4.34 -13.98 13.68
CA ALA A 111 -5.77 -13.80 13.79
C ALA A 111 -5.95 -12.37 14.26
N GLN A 112 -6.52 -11.54 13.38
CA GLN A 112 -6.69 -10.10 13.55
C GLN A 112 -7.01 -9.84 15.01
N THR A 113 -6.15 -9.07 15.70
CA THR A 113 -6.31 -8.75 17.12
C THR A 113 -7.69 -8.17 17.31
N GLN A 114 -8.62 -9.03 17.75
CA GLN A 114 -9.94 -8.63 18.16
C GLN A 114 -9.71 -7.67 19.32
N MET A 115 -10.12 -6.41 19.18
CA MET A 115 -10.07 -5.47 20.29
C MET A 115 -10.74 -6.12 21.51
N PRO A 116 -10.10 -6.12 22.69
CA PRO A 116 -10.70 -6.71 23.88
C PRO A 116 -12.04 -6.00 24.11
N ARG A 117 -13.12 -6.79 24.11
CA ARG A 117 -14.47 -6.30 24.40
C ARG A 117 -14.42 -5.55 25.74
N PRO A 118 -15.15 -4.43 25.91
CA PRO A 118 -15.54 -4.03 27.26
C PRO A 118 -16.49 -5.11 27.78
N ALA A 119 -15.94 -6.09 28.48
CA ALA A 119 -16.71 -7.10 29.18
C ALA A 119 -17.40 -6.38 30.33
N VAL A 120 -18.66 -5.98 30.14
CA VAL A 120 -19.52 -5.63 31.28
C VAL A 120 -19.64 -6.93 32.07
N PRO A 121 -19.06 -7.03 33.28
CA PRO A 121 -18.91 -8.31 33.94
C PRO A 121 -20.28 -8.92 34.25
N VAL A 122 -20.38 -10.25 34.08
CA VAL A 122 -21.63 -11.03 34.11
C VAL A 122 -22.47 -10.79 35.36
N TRP A 123 -21.83 -10.45 36.48
CA TRP A 123 -22.52 -10.12 37.73
C TRP A 123 -23.45 -8.91 37.62
N ILE A 124 -23.17 -7.94 36.74
CA ILE A 124 -24.06 -6.78 36.52
C ILE A 124 -25.41 -7.22 35.94
N TRP A 125 -25.39 -8.19 35.03
CA TRP A 125 -26.61 -8.77 34.45
C TRP A 125 -27.37 -9.62 35.46
N ASN A 126 -26.66 -10.40 36.28
CA ASN A 126 -27.28 -11.17 37.36
C ASN A 126 -27.91 -10.25 38.42
N LEU A 127 -27.29 -9.09 38.69
CA LEU A 127 -27.80 -8.10 39.62
C LEU A 127 -29.06 -7.40 39.08
N LEU A 128 -29.08 -7.02 37.80
CA LEU A 128 -30.27 -6.48 37.13
C LEU A 128 -31.43 -7.49 37.06
N ALA A 129 -31.13 -8.76 36.77
CA ALA A 129 -32.13 -9.82 36.75
C ALA A 129 -32.69 -10.09 38.16
N GLY A 130 -31.81 -10.13 39.17
CA GLY A 130 -32.19 -10.35 40.57
C GLY A 130 -33.05 -9.22 41.14
N THR A 131 -32.71 -7.96 40.86
CA THR A 131 -33.53 -6.81 41.28
C THR A 131 -34.88 -6.78 40.58
N GLY A 132 -34.94 -7.13 39.28
CA GLY A 132 -36.19 -7.30 38.55
C GLY A 132 -37.08 -8.39 39.15
N LEU A 133 -36.50 -9.53 39.54
CA LEU A 133 -37.22 -10.65 40.15
C LEU A 133 -37.76 -10.29 41.55
N LEU A 134 -36.99 -9.57 42.37
CA LEU A 134 -37.42 -9.14 43.69
C LEU A 134 -38.56 -8.10 43.62
N LEU A 135 -38.46 -7.14 42.69
CA LEU A 135 -39.54 -6.18 42.43
C LEU A 135 -40.80 -6.89 41.93
N PHE A 136 -40.64 -7.92 41.08
CA PHE A 136 -41.76 -8.74 40.62
C PHE A 136 -42.45 -9.49 41.76
N LEU A 137 -41.68 -10.17 42.62
CA LEU A 137 -42.24 -10.87 43.79
C LEU A 137 -42.91 -9.90 44.78
N GLY A 138 -42.31 -8.73 45.00
CA GLY A 138 -42.87 -7.70 45.89
C GLY A 138 -44.20 -7.15 45.38
N LEU A 139 -44.34 -6.92 44.07
CA LEU A 139 -45.58 -6.46 43.44
C LEU A 139 -46.68 -7.55 43.43
N ILE A 140 -46.29 -8.82 43.31
CA ILE A 140 -47.20 -9.97 43.45
C ILE A 140 -47.80 -10.04 44.86
N LEU A 141 -46.98 -9.85 45.90
CA LEU A 141 -47.42 -9.86 47.30
C LEU A 141 -48.36 -8.68 47.63
N LEU A 142 -48.26 -7.56 46.90
CA LEU A 142 -49.11 -6.37 47.08
C LEU A 142 -50.43 -6.43 46.28
N GLY A 143 -50.75 -7.55 45.62
CA GLY A 143 -52.08 -7.80 45.06
C GLY A 143 -52.44 -7.06 43.76
N PHE A 144 -51.47 -6.44 43.08
CA PHE A 144 -51.67 -5.72 41.82
C PHE A 144 -51.67 -6.66 40.60
N TRP A 145 -52.71 -7.48 40.41
CA TRP A 145 -52.68 -8.60 39.46
C TRP A 145 -53.04 -8.33 37.97
N PRO A 146 -53.87 -7.34 37.55
CA PRO A 146 -54.26 -7.27 36.12
C PRO A 146 -53.46 -6.28 35.24
N MET A 147 -52.64 -5.38 35.80
CA MET A 147 -51.78 -4.45 35.02
C MET A 147 -50.35 -4.97 34.80
N LEU A 148 -49.98 -6.09 35.43
CA LEU A 148 -48.59 -6.54 35.58
C LEU A 148 -48.01 -7.22 34.32
N GLY A 149 -48.85 -7.90 33.53
CA GLY A 149 -48.38 -8.65 32.34
C GLY A 149 -47.84 -7.76 31.22
N LEU A 150 -48.38 -6.54 31.07
CA LEU A 150 -48.03 -5.63 29.98
C LEU A 150 -46.81 -4.76 30.29
N VAL A 151 -46.61 -4.41 31.57
CA VAL A 151 -45.48 -3.56 32.01
C VAL A 151 -44.15 -4.30 32.04
N LEU A 152 -44.15 -5.64 32.22
CA LEU A 152 -42.92 -6.45 32.26
C LEU A 152 -42.58 -7.15 30.93
N ALA A 153 -43.57 -7.38 30.06
CA ALA A 153 -43.33 -8.00 28.76
C ALA A 153 -42.53 -7.08 27.82
N VAL A 154 -42.74 -5.76 27.88
CA VAL A 154 -42.09 -4.80 26.99
C VAL A 154 -40.58 -4.63 27.27
N PRO A 155 -40.12 -4.43 28.53
CA PRO A 155 -38.69 -4.35 28.82
C PRO A 155 -37.97 -5.70 28.60
N GLY A 156 -38.64 -6.82 28.91
CA GLY A 156 -38.08 -8.16 28.70
C GLY A 156 -37.87 -8.48 27.23
N ALA A 157 -38.85 -8.18 26.38
CA ALA A 157 -38.74 -8.36 24.93
C ALA A 157 -37.71 -7.41 24.30
N ALA A 158 -37.65 -6.15 24.75
CA ALA A 158 -36.64 -5.19 24.30
C ALA A 158 -35.21 -5.59 24.70
N GLY A 159 -35.03 -6.08 25.93
CA GLY A 159 -33.74 -6.57 26.43
C GLY A 159 -33.27 -7.82 25.68
N ALA A 160 -34.18 -8.77 25.43
CA ALA A 160 -33.88 -9.98 24.64
C ALA A 160 -33.58 -9.64 23.18
N GLY A 161 -34.32 -8.71 22.57
CA GLY A 161 -34.07 -8.22 21.21
C GLY A 161 -32.72 -7.51 21.08
N PHE A 162 -32.35 -6.67 22.06
CA PHE A 162 -31.05 -6.00 22.09
C PHE A 162 -29.89 -6.97 22.32
N ALA A 163 -30.07 -7.97 23.19
CA ALA A 163 -29.10 -9.04 23.42
C ALA A 163 -28.91 -9.90 22.15
N ALA A 164 -30.00 -10.30 21.49
CA ALA A 164 -29.95 -11.03 20.23
C ALA A 164 -29.30 -10.21 19.10
N PHE A 165 -29.60 -8.91 18.99
CA PHE A 165 -28.92 -8.01 18.06
C PHE A 165 -27.42 -7.89 18.37
N ARG A 166 -27.01 -7.95 19.64
CA ARG A 166 -25.59 -7.90 20.00
C ARG A 166 -24.85 -9.23 19.79
N ILE A 167 -25.54 -10.35 19.97
CA ILE A 167 -24.98 -11.72 19.80
C ILE A 167 -24.96 -12.12 18.31
N PHE A 168 -26.02 -11.82 17.57
CA PHE A 168 -26.21 -12.27 16.18
C PHE A 168 -26.09 -11.14 15.14
N GLY A 169 -26.17 -9.86 15.52
CA GLY A 169 -26.18 -8.73 14.59
C GLY A 169 -24.82 -8.30 14.04
N ARG A 170 -23.72 -8.96 14.43
CA ARG A 170 -22.41 -8.69 13.84
C ARG A 170 -22.05 -9.79 12.85
N LYS A 171 -22.39 -9.57 11.58
CA LYS A 171 -21.76 -10.32 10.49
C LYS A 171 -20.26 -10.08 10.61
N PRO A 172 -19.41 -11.14 10.71
CA PRO A 172 -17.98 -10.94 10.57
C PRO A 172 -17.74 -10.18 9.27
N LEU A 173 -16.85 -9.20 9.28
CA LEU A 173 -16.36 -8.60 8.05
C LEU A 173 -15.84 -9.77 7.21
N LYS A 174 -16.61 -10.15 6.18
CA LYS A 174 -16.21 -11.22 5.29
C LYS A 174 -14.85 -10.79 4.72
N PRO A 175 -13.83 -11.67 4.70
CA PRO A 175 -12.61 -11.38 3.96
C PRO A 175 -13.06 -10.93 2.57
N PHE A 176 -12.53 -9.78 2.13
CA PHE A 176 -13.08 -8.97 1.05
C PHE A 176 -12.92 -9.69 -0.30
N SER A 177 -13.58 -10.82 -0.53
CA SER A 177 -13.24 -11.77 -1.61
C SER A 177 -13.78 -11.35 -2.98
N ARG A 178 -14.18 -10.09 -3.15
CA ARG A 178 -14.57 -9.52 -4.44
C ARG A 178 -13.68 -8.33 -4.68
N ARG A 179 -13.06 -8.26 -5.88
CA ARG A 179 -12.52 -7.01 -6.41
C ARG A 179 -13.53 -5.89 -6.17
N SER A 180 -13.30 -5.03 -5.18
CA SER A 180 -13.97 -3.73 -5.14
C SER A 180 -13.21 -2.87 -6.11
N GLY A 181 -13.78 -2.65 -7.29
CA GLY A 181 -13.22 -1.74 -8.26
C GLY A 181 -13.20 -2.31 -9.68
N LYS A 182 -13.64 -1.47 -10.62
CA LYS A 182 -13.29 -1.56 -12.05
C LYS A 182 -12.22 -0.50 -12.35
N GLY A 183 -11.32 -0.25 -11.39
CA GLY A 183 -10.29 0.78 -11.51
C GLY A 183 -9.41 0.52 -12.74
N PRO A 184 -8.77 1.56 -13.31
CA PRO A 184 -7.98 1.43 -14.53
C PRO A 184 -6.66 0.71 -14.25
N TYR A 185 -6.71 -0.61 -14.05
CA TYR A 185 -5.50 -1.42 -13.93
C TYR A 185 -4.83 -1.50 -15.30
N ARG A 186 -3.55 -1.12 -15.34
CA ARG A 186 -2.69 -1.31 -16.50
C ARG A 186 -1.64 -2.36 -16.17
N SER A 187 -1.29 -3.19 -17.15
CA SER A 187 -0.25 -4.20 -17.04
C SER A 187 0.73 -4.01 -18.18
N TYR A 188 2.02 -4.07 -17.87
CA TYR A 188 3.11 -3.93 -18.82
C TYR A 188 4.07 -5.10 -18.63
N SER A 189 4.68 -5.56 -19.72
CA SER A 189 5.86 -6.44 -19.60
C SER A 189 7.07 -5.57 -19.29
N ALA A 190 7.73 -5.86 -18.17
CA ALA A 190 8.84 -5.07 -17.65
C ALA A 190 10.20 -5.76 -17.89
N GLU A 191 10.34 -6.43 -19.04
CA GLU A 191 11.62 -7.02 -19.47
C GLU A 191 12.53 -5.92 -20.04
N CYS A 192 13.82 -5.99 -19.72
CA CYS A 192 14.81 -5.09 -20.30
C CYS A 192 15.10 -5.49 -21.75
N ASP A 193 14.92 -4.55 -22.67
CA ASP A 193 15.20 -4.70 -24.08
C ASP A 193 16.35 -3.78 -24.53
N ALA A 194 16.76 -3.94 -25.79
CA ALA A 194 17.81 -3.12 -26.38
C ALA A 194 17.40 -1.63 -26.45
N GLU A 195 16.13 -1.34 -26.72
CA GLU A 195 15.61 0.03 -26.84
C GLU A 195 15.73 0.78 -25.52
N PHE A 196 15.32 0.16 -24.41
CA PHE A 196 15.47 0.71 -23.06
C PHE A 196 16.93 1.00 -22.73
N CYS A 197 17.84 0.06 -23.00
CA CYS A 197 19.27 0.27 -22.77
C CYS A 197 19.84 1.42 -23.60
N LEU A 198 19.42 1.55 -24.86
CA LEU A 198 19.84 2.63 -25.76
C LEU A 198 19.32 3.99 -25.30
N ASN A 199 18.09 4.04 -24.79
CA ASN A 199 17.49 5.24 -24.21
C ASN A 199 18.27 5.67 -22.96
N LEU A 200 18.58 4.74 -22.04
CA LEU A 200 19.42 5.03 -20.88
C LEU A 200 20.82 5.52 -21.27
N ARG A 201 21.44 4.88 -22.27
CA ARG A 201 22.75 5.33 -22.80
C ARG A 201 22.69 6.76 -23.33
N LYS A 202 21.62 7.11 -24.06
CA LYS A 202 21.40 8.46 -24.56
C LYS A 202 21.26 9.46 -23.41
N THR A 203 20.39 9.16 -22.44
CA THR A 203 20.21 9.98 -21.23
C THR A 203 21.52 10.18 -20.47
N PHE A 204 22.31 9.13 -20.29
CA PHE A 204 23.64 9.23 -19.69
C PHE A 204 24.56 10.18 -20.45
N SER A 205 24.61 10.06 -21.79
CA SER A 205 25.47 10.91 -22.63
C SER A 205 25.09 12.38 -22.55
N GLU A 206 23.78 12.68 -22.55
CA GLU A 206 23.25 14.05 -22.44
C GLU A 206 23.50 14.64 -21.05
N LEU A 207 23.26 13.85 -20.00
CA LEU A 207 23.53 14.26 -18.62
C LEU A 207 25.02 14.53 -18.40
N ARG A 208 25.89 13.65 -18.89
CA ARG A 208 27.34 13.79 -18.80
C ARG A 208 27.83 15.04 -19.51
N SER A 209 27.34 15.33 -20.73
CA SER A 209 27.77 16.53 -21.47
C SER A 209 27.31 17.80 -20.75
N GLY A 210 26.10 17.81 -20.20
CA GLY A 210 25.60 18.89 -19.35
C GLY A 210 26.47 19.08 -18.10
N ALA A 211 26.83 17.99 -17.42
CA ALA A 211 27.65 18.04 -16.21
C ALA A 211 29.04 18.63 -16.45
N VAL A 212 29.72 18.19 -17.51
CA VAL A 212 31.01 18.74 -17.93
C VAL A 212 30.89 20.23 -18.27
N GLY A 213 29.79 20.63 -18.94
CA GLY A 213 29.51 22.04 -19.23
C GLY A 213 29.34 22.92 -18.00
N GLN A 214 28.88 22.36 -16.88
CA GLN A 214 28.78 23.04 -15.58
C GLN A 214 30.06 22.96 -14.73
N GLY A 215 31.13 22.35 -15.24
CA GLY A 215 32.42 22.25 -14.55
C GLY A 215 32.55 21.07 -13.58
N VAL A 216 31.63 20.11 -13.61
CA VAL A 216 31.73 18.88 -12.80
C VAL A 216 32.86 18.01 -13.34
N THR A 217 33.85 17.71 -12.50
CA THR A 217 35.06 16.95 -12.89
C THR A 217 35.10 15.52 -12.31
N GLU A 218 34.32 15.25 -11.26
CA GLU A 218 34.29 13.95 -10.56
C GLU A 218 33.37 12.93 -11.24
N LEU A 219 33.67 12.58 -12.50
CA LEU A 219 32.83 11.65 -13.30
C LEU A 219 33.47 10.27 -13.53
N GLN A 220 34.60 9.98 -12.88
CA GLN A 220 35.36 8.74 -13.12
C GLN A 220 34.54 7.46 -12.82
N GLU A 221 33.77 7.47 -11.73
CA GLU A 221 32.92 6.33 -11.36
C GLU A 221 31.81 6.11 -12.40
N ALA A 222 31.12 7.19 -12.79
CA ALA A 222 30.07 7.15 -13.79
C ALA A 222 30.58 6.67 -15.16
N GLU A 223 31.77 7.11 -15.58
CA GLU A 223 32.40 6.60 -16.80
C GLU A 223 32.74 5.12 -16.73
N LYS A 224 33.25 4.64 -15.59
CA LYS A 224 33.56 3.22 -15.39
C LYS A 224 32.29 2.37 -15.51
N LEU A 225 31.21 2.79 -14.86
CA LEU A 225 29.90 2.14 -14.94
C LEU A 225 29.36 2.12 -16.38
N ALA A 226 29.44 3.24 -17.09
CA ALA A 226 29.00 3.34 -18.48
C ALA A 226 29.82 2.44 -19.42
N ARG A 227 31.13 2.25 -19.20
CA ARG A 227 31.94 1.30 -19.97
C ARG A 227 31.47 -0.14 -19.75
N THR A 228 31.21 -0.53 -18.51
CA THR A 228 30.65 -1.86 -18.19
C THR A 228 29.28 -2.04 -18.83
N ALA A 229 28.42 -1.02 -18.77
CA ALA A 229 27.09 -1.05 -19.37
C ALA A 229 27.15 -1.27 -20.90
N ASN A 230 28.02 -0.53 -21.60
CA ASN A 230 28.19 -0.68 -23.05
C ASN A 230 28.69 -2.08 -23.43
N ARG A 231 29.64 -2.63 -22.68
CA ARG A 231 30.11 -4.00 -22.90
C ARG A 231 28.98 -5.02 -22.71
N ALA A 232 28.18 -4.89 -21.66
CA ALA A 232 27.02 -5.76 -21.43
C ALA A 232 25.98 -5.63 -22.57
N LEU A 233 25.79 -4.42 -23.11
CA LEU A 233 24.91 -4.18 -24.27
C LEU A 233 25.40 -4.90 -25.53
N GLU A 234 26.70 -4.87 -25.81
CA GLU A 234 27.32 -5.61 -26.93
C GLU A 234 27.16 -7.14 -26.76
N GLU A 235 27.30 -7.63 -25.53
CA GLU A 235 27.08 -9.03 -25.15
C GLU A 235 25.58 -9.42 -25.08
N LYS A 236 24.64 -8.50 -25.39
CA LYS A 236 23.19 -8.67 -25.30
C LYS A 236 22.66 -9.03 -23.90
N LYS A 237 23.40 -8.63 -22.86
CA LYS A 237 22.97 -8.76 -21.46
C LYS A 237 22.24 -7.49 -21.03
N PHE A 238 20.97 -7.38 -21.39
CA PHE A 238 20.19 -6.15 -21.21
C PHE A 238 19.99 -5.76 -19.75
N ASP A 239 19.70 -6.71 -18.85
CA ASP A 239 19.54 -6.44 -17.42
C ASP A 239 20.81 -5.83 -16.80
N GLU A 240 21.97 -6.43 -17.10
CA GLU A 240 23.27 -5.97 -16.61
C GLU A 240 23.63 -4.60 -17.20
N SER A 241 23.36 -4.40 -18.49
CA SER A 241 23.54 -3.10 -19.16
C SER A 241 22.69 -2.00 -18.54
N ALA A 242 21.38 -2.23 -18.41
CA ALA A 242 20.43 -1.28 -17.83
C ALA A 242 20.80 -0.95 -16.38
N LYS A 243 21.16 -1.96 -15.58
CA LYS A 243 21.61 -1.80 -14.20
C LYS A 243 22.78 -0.81 -14.11
N HIS A 244 23.81 -1.01 -14.94
CA HIS A 244 25.00 -0.16 -14.91
C HIS A 244 24.73 1.23 -15.47
N PHE A 245 23.85 1.39 -16.47
CA PHE A 245 23.46 2.72 -16.93
C PHE A 245 22.68 3.51 -15.89
N VAL A 246 21.71 2.90 -15.19
CA VAL A 246 20.96 3.57 -14.13
C VAL A 246 21.91 4.03 -13.02
N LEU A 247 22.83 3.18 -12.58
CA LEU A 247 23.84 3.55 -11.58
C LEU A 247 24.78 4.67 -12.07
N ALA A 248 25.17 4.64 -13.35
CA ALA A 248 26.00 5.69 -13.95
C ALA A 248 25.26 7.04 -13.95
N ILE A 249 23.98 7.05 -14.36
CA ILE A 249 23.13 8.23 -14.35
C ILE A 249 23.00 8.79 -12.92
N SER A 250 22.67 7.95 -11.94
CA SER A 250 22.58 8.35 -10.53
C SER A 250 23.90 8.87 -9.95
N SER A 251 25.05 8.36 -10.44
CA SER A 251 26.38 8.87 -10.05
C SER A 251 26.61 10.29 -10.58
N VAL A 252 26.31 10.56 -11.86
CA VAL A 252 26.43 11.91 -12.42
C VAL A 252 25.45 12.88 -11.78
N TRP A 253 24.20 12.45 -11.54
CA TRP A 253 23.19 13.28 -10.90
C TRP A 253 23.60 13.72 -9.50
N ARG A 254 24.14 12.81 -8.69
CA ARG A 254 24.69 13.15 -7.36
C ARG A 254 25.84 14.14 -7.42
N ALA A 255 26.71 14.03 -8.42
CA ALA A 255 27.81 14.98 -8.62
C ALA A 255 27.34 16.37 -9.10
N LEU A 256 26.13 16.47 -9.68
CA LEU A 256 25.50 17.73 -10.07
C LEU A 256 24.69 18.39 -8.95
N ALA A 257 24.05 17.58 -8.11
CA ALA A 257 23.18 18.06 -7.04
C ALA A 257 23.92 18.39 -5.74
N GLY A 258 25.16 17.92 -5.59
CA GLY A 258 26.05 18.22 -4.44
C GLY A 258 26.92 19.44 -4.69
#